data_AF-A0A258I4H5-F1
#
_entry.id   AF-A0A258I4H5-F1
#
_cell.length_a   1.000
_cell.length_b   1.000
_cell.length_c   1.000
_cell.angle_alpha   90.00
_cell.angle_beta   90.00
_cell.angle_gamma   90.00
#
_symmetry.space_group_name_H-M   'P 1'
#
loop_
_entity.id
_entity.type
_entity.pdbx_description
1 polymer ?
#
loop_
_entity_poly.entity_id
_entity_poly.type
_entity_poly.pdbx_seq_one_letter_code
_entity_poly.pdbx_strand_id
1 'polypeptide(L)'
;MATIGTFTQAANGSFTGTIKTLTLNAKASLRPIDKESEKAPDYRLAVGSVECGAGWKKTSRENRDYISVKLDDPTFPSPIYATLSETETAGEYALIWSR
;
A
#
# COMPACT_ATOMS: atom_id res chain seq x y z
N MET A 1 -7.25 -13.74 4.71
CA MET A 1 -6.92 -12.46 4.05
C MET A 1 -8.13 -11.55 4.18
N ALA A 2 -7.91 -10.26 4.45
CA ALA A 2 -8.99 -9.29 4.58
C ALA A 2 -8.65 -8.02 3.80
N THR A 3 -9.57 -7.53 2.98
CA THR A 3 -9.40 -6.23 2.31
C THR A 3 -9.61 -5.12 3.33
N ILE A 4 -8.53 -4.39 3.62
CA ILE A 4 -8.48 -3.29 4.59
C ILE A 4 -8.40 -1.92 3.91
N GLY A 5 -8.54 -1.86 2.58
CA GLY A 5 -8.56 -0.60 1.88
C GLY A 5 -8.76 -0.76 0.38
N THR A 6 -9.21 0.33 -0.23
CA THR A 6 -9.35 0.47 -1.68
C THR A 6 -8.56 1.68 -2.13
N PHE A 7 -7.84 1.53 -3.23
CA PHE A 7 -6.99 2.54 -3.83
C PHE A 7 -7.27 2.64 -5.31
N THR A 8 -7.01 3.80 -5.86
CA THR A 8 -7.05 4.06 -7.31
C THR A 8 -5.69 4.55 -7.74
N GLN A 9 -5.20 4.04 -8.87
CA GLN A 9 -3.96 4.52 -9.46
C GLN A 9 -4.21 5.85 -10.18
N ALA A 10 -3.42 6.86 -9.82
CA ALA A 10 -3.40 8.15 -10.49
C ALA A 10 -2.45 8.12 -11.70
N ALA A 11 -2.66 9.04 -12.65
CA ALA A 11 -1.88 9.12 -13.90
C ALA A 11 -0.37 9.33 -13.69
N ASN A 12 0.05 9.82 -12.51
CA ASN A 12 1.44 10.00 -12.13
C ASN A 12 2.08 8.76 -11.47
N GLY A 13 1.39 7.61 -11.49
CA GLY A 13 1.86 6.37 -10.87
C GLY A 13 1.72 6.32 -9.34
N SER A 14 1.10 7.33 -8.72
CA SER A 14 0.74 7.32 -7.31
C SER A 14 -0.55 6.53 -7.09
N PHE A 15 -0.76 6.00 -5.89
CA PHE A 15 -2.03 5.36 -5.50
C PHE A 15 -2.68 6.19 -4.42
N THR A 16 -3.97 6.48 -4.56
CA THR A 16 -4.74 7.22 -3.54
C THR A 16 -5.97 6.43 -3.15
N GLY A 17 -6.24 6.34 -1.87
CA GLY A 17 -7.28 5.45 -1.36
C GLY A 17 -7.64 5.71 0.08
N THR A 18 -8.38 4.76 0.64
CA THR A 18 -8.76 4.77 2.05
C THR A 18 -8.40 3.44 2.68
N ILE A 19 -7.74 3.50 3.84
CA ILE A 19 -7.49 2.35 4.69
C ILE A 19 -8.56 2.34 5.77
N LYS A 20 -9.29 1.22 5.86
CA LYS A 20 -10.37 1.01 6.81
C LYS A 20 -10.18 -0.31 7.55
N THR A 21 -9.98 -0.22 8.85
CA THR A 21 -9.98 -1.34 9.80
C THR A 21 -11.06 -1.10 10.87
N LEU A 22 -11.13 -1.95 11.89
CA LEU A 22 -12.10 -1.77 12.98
C LEU A 22 -11.90 -0.46 13.75
N THR A 23 -10.68 0.06 13.82
CA THR A 23 -10.32 1.23 14.63
C THR A 23 -9.74 2.38 13.79
N LEU A 24 -9.40 2.14 12.52
CA LEU A 24 -8.81 3.13 11.62
C LEU A 24 -9.73 3.37 10.43
N ASN A 25 -9.99 4.62 10.09
CA ASN A 25 -10.61 5.00 8.83
C ASN A 25 -9.92 6.27 8.31
N ALA A 26 -8.94 6.10 7.43
CA ALA A 26 -8.06 7.18 7.04
C ALA A 26 -7.74 7.17 5.55
N LYS A 27 -7.69 8.36 4.96
CA LYS A 27 -7.24 8.55 3.57
C LYS A 27 -5.74 8.38 3.50
N ALA A 28 -5.29 7.53 2.59
CA ALA A 28 -3.89 7.19 2.41
C ALA A 28 -3.47 7.42 0.95
N SER A 29 -2.20 7.74 0.76
CA SER A 29 -1.58 7.83 -0.56
C SER A 29 -0.24 7.11 -0.57
N LEU A 30 -0.01 6.27 -1.57
CA LEU A 30 1.31 5.76 -1.90
C LEU A 30 1.91 6.62 -3.00
N ARG A 31 3.02 7.28 -2.71
CA ARG A 31 3.75 8.10 -3.67
C ARG A 31 5.01 7.36 -4.12
N PRO A 32 5.29 7.31 -5.44
CA PRO A 32 6.55 6.75 -5.91
C PRO A 32 7.71 7.60 -5.38
N ILE A 33 8.81 6.95 -5.03
CA ILE A 33 10.06 7.60 -4.64
C ILE A 33 11.21 7.06 -5.47
N ASP A 34 12.25 7.87 -5.64
CA ASP A 34 13.48 7.43 -6.26
C ASP A 34 14.14 6.35 -5.39
N LYS A 35 14.39 5.19 -6.01
CA LYS A 35 15.04 4.07 -5.35
C LYS A 35 16.52 4.37 -5.12
N GLU A 36 16.91 4.46 -3.86
CA GLU A 36 18.32 4.61 -3.48
C GLU A 36 19.09 3.27 -3.50
N SER A 37 18.38 2.13 -3.45
CA SER A 37 18.96 0.79 -3.43
C SER A 37 17.92 -0.28 -3.82
N GLU A 38 18.35 -1.50 -4.15
CA GLU A 38 17.45 -2.64 -4.43
C GLU A 38 16.54 -3.00 -3.25
N LYS A 39 17.00 -2.74 -2.01
CA LYS A 39 16.21 -2.94 -0.78
C LYS A 39 15.37 -1.73 -0.39
N ALA A 40 15.57 -0.58 -1.06
CA ALA A 40 14.82 0.63 -0.78
C ALA A 40 13.35 0.48 -1.22
N PRO A 41 12.42 1.16 -0.56
CA PRO A 41 11.04 1.16 -0.98
C PRO A 41 10.88 1.82 -2.35
N ASP A 42 9.93 1.31 -3.14
CA ASP A 42 9.46 1.94 -4.40
C ASP A 42 8.44 3.05 -4.11
N TYR A 43 7.71 2.90 -3.01
CA TYR A 43 6.62 3.77 -2.64
C TYR A 43 6.71 4.19 -1.18
N ARG A 44 6.26 5.40 -0.90
CA ARG A 44 6.09 5.92 0.45
C ARG A 44 4.62 6.03 0.77
N LEU A 45 4.20 5.45 1.89
CA LEU A 45 2.82 5.51 2.34
C LEU A 45 2.65 6.69 3.30
N ALA A 46 1.78 7.62 2.91
CA ALA A 46 1.35 8.72 3.77
C ALA A 46 -0.13 8.61 4.08
N VAL A 47 -0.50 8.86 5.33
CA VAL A 47 -1.88 9.05 5.79
C VAL A 47 -2.02 10.49 6.23
N GLY A 48 -2.79 11.28 5.48
CA GLY A 48 -2.82 12.74 5.66
C GLY A 48 -1.43 13.37 5.46
N SER A 49 -0.89 13.99 6.52
CA SER A 49 0.45 14.61 6.54
C SER A 49 1.52 13.71 7.18
N VAL A 50 1.16 12.51 7.64
CA VAL A 50 2.06 11.61 8.37
C VAL A 50 2.53 10.49 7.45
N GLU A 51 3.82 10.22 7.44
CA GLU A 51 4.40 9.07 6.77
C GLU A 51 4.34 7.87 7.71
N CYS A 52 3.58 6.85 7.33
CA CYS A 52 3.21 5.73 8.21
C CYS A 52 3.46 4.38 7.52
N GLY A 53 4.42 4.32 6.61
CA GLY A 53 4.76 3.09 5.93
C GLY A 53 5.50 3.27 4.62
N ALA A 54 5.72 2.14 3.96
CA ALA A 54 6.38 2.07 2.66
C ALA A 54 5.85 0.90 1.83
N GLY A 55 6.09 0.95 0.52
CA GLY A 55 5.69 -0.07 -0.44
C GLY A 55 6.85 -0.52 -1.31
N TRP A 56 6.88 -1.81 -1.65
CA TRP A 56 7.86 -2.42 -2.56
C TRP A 56 7.12 -3.08 -3.70
N LYS A 57 7.43 -2.71 -4.93
CA LYS A 57 6.89 -3.37 -6.12
C LYS A 57 7.51 -4.75 -6.24
N LYS A 58 6.68 -5.77 -6.35
CA LYS A 58 7.08 -7.17 -6.49
C LYS A 58 6.26 -7.82 -7.60
N THR A 59 6.87 -8.79 -8.25
CA THR A 59 6.18 -9.63 -9.24
C THR A 59 6.01 -11.02 -8.65
N SER A 60 4.78 -11.53 -8.65
CA SER A 60 4.47 -12.88 -8.18
C SER A 60 5.02 -13.94 -9.14
N ARG A 61 5.10 -15.19 -8.68
CA ARG A 61 5.48 -16.35 -9.51
C ARG A 61 4.54 -16.54 -10.71
N GLU A 62 3.30 -16.12 -10.58
CA GLU A 62 2.27 -16.12 -11.63
C GLU A 62 2.32 -14.87 -12.53
N ASN A 63 3.45 -14.14 -12.53
CA ASN A 63 3.67 -12.93 -13.34
C ASN A 63 2.68 -11.78 -13.06
N ARG A 64 2.11 -11.73 -11.84
CA ARG A 64 1.24 -10.63 -11.40
C ARG A 64 2.03 -9.60 -10.61
N ASP A 65 2.00 -8.35 -11.04
CA ASP A 65 2.54 -7.23 -10.27
C ASP A 65 1.67 -6.94 -9.04
N TYR A 66 2.32 -6.79 -7.90
CA TYR A 66 1.70 -6.35 -6.66
C TYR A 66 2.67 -5.45 -5.90
N ILE A 67 2.13 -4.64 -4.99
CA ILE A 67 2.94 -3.82 -4.09
C ILE A 67 2.82 -4.41 -2.69
N SER A 68 3.93 -4.87 -2.15
CA SER A 68 4.03 -5.26 -0.74
C SER A 68 4.08 -3.98 0.08
N VAL A 69 3.10 -3.75 0.95
CA VAL A 69 2.97 -2.56 1.78
C VAL A 69 3.28 -2.91 3.23
N LYS A 70 4.14 -2.13 3.88
CA LYS A 70 4.36 -2.17 5.32
C LYS A 70 3.76 -0.91 5.92
N LEU A 71 2.79 -1.08 6.80
CA LEU A 71 2.20 -0.06 7.65
C LEU A 71 2.96 -0.06 8.97
N ASP A 72 3.59 1.05 9.30
CA ASP A 72 4.43 1.21 10.48
C ASP A 72 4.10 2.56 11.10
N ASP A 73 3.32 2.52 12.18
CA ASP A 73 2.84 3.70 12.90
C ASP A 73 2.95 3.40 14.40
N PRO A 74 3.34 4.39 15.24
CA PRO A 74 3.50 4.20 16.68
C PRO A 74 2.24 3.73 17.42
N THR A 75 1.05 3.88 16.84
CA THR A 75 -0.20 3.36 17.41
C THR A 75 -0.39 1.86 17.22
N PHE A 76 0.40 1.23 16.34
CA PHE A 76 0.37 -0.21 16.13
C PHE A 76 1.35 -0.93 17.06
N PRO A 77 0.95 -2.04 17.70
CA PRO A 77 1.86 -2.82 18.55
C PRO A 77 2.99 -3.47 17.77
N SER A 78 2.78 -3.70 16.46
CA SER A 78 3.75 -4.24 15.51
C SER A 78 3.42 -3.73 14.10
N PRO A 79 4.39 -3.70 13.17
CA PRO A 79 4.13 -3.35 11.78
C PRO A 79 3.14 -4.32 11.12
N ILE A 80 2.22 -3.77 10.31
CA ILE A 80 1.22 -4.54 9.58
C ILE A 80 1.66 -4.68 8.12
N TYR A 81 1.70 -5.90 7.62
CA TYR A 81 2.04 -6.18 6.22
C TYR A 81 0.78 -6.44 5.40
N ALA A 82 0.65 -5.73 4.29
CA ALA A 82 -0.45 -5.87 3.37
C ALA A 82 0.06 -5.97 1.92
N THR A 83 -0.80 -6.41 1.04
CA THR A 83 -0.53 -6.52 -0.40
C THR A 83 -1.54 -5.65 -1.12
N LEU A 84 -1.04 -4.68 -1.89
CA LEU A 84 -1.84 -3.90 -2.81
C LEU A 84 -1.80 -4.57 -4.18
N SER A 85 -2.94 -5.02 -4.67
CA SER A 85 -3.08 -5.69 -5.98
C SER A 85 -4.25 -5.12 -6.74
N GLU A 86 -4.15 -5.10 -8.07
CA GLU A 86 -5.25 -4.69 -8.94
C GLU A 86 -6.44 -5.65 -8.77
N THR A 87 -7.65 -5.09 -8.79
CA THR A 87 -8.90 -5.83 -8.72
C THR A 87 -9.36 -6.23 -10.13
N GLU A 88 -10.56 -6.79 -10.24
CA GLU A 88 -11.19 -7.07 -11.55
C GLU A 88 -11.54 -5.78 -12.31
N THR A 89 -11.66 -4.66 -11.59
CA THR A 89 -11.87 -3.34 -12.19
C THR A 89 -10.52 -2.68 -12.47
N ALA A 90 -10.22 -2.45 -13.74
CA ALA A 90 -8.97 -1.82 -14.16
C ALA A 90 -8.77 -0.46 -13.46
N GLY A 91 -7.57 -0.27 -12.88
CA GLY A 91 -7.21 0.95 -12.14
C GLY A 91 -7.69 1.02 -10.69
N GLU A 92 -8.51 0.06 -10.23
CA GLU A 92 -8.87 -0.11 -8.81
C GLU A 92 -7.99 -1.20 -8.18
N TYR A 93 -7.44 -0.87 -7.01
CA TYR A 93 -6.53 -1.72 -6.26
C TYR A 93 -7.09 -1.99 -4.87
N ALA A 94 -7.01 -3.25 -4.44
CA ALA A 94 -7.38 -3.67 -3.10
C ALA A 94 -6.14 -3.81 -2.23
N LEU A 95 -6.17 -3.22 -1.03
CA LEU A 95 -5.15 -3.42 0.00
C LEU A 95 -5.57 -4.59 0.89
N ILE A 96 -4.90 -5.73 0.71
CA ILE A 96 -5.24 -7.00 1.33
C ILE A 96 -4.27 -7.27 2.47
N TRP A 97 -4.79 -7.28 3.70
CA TRP A 97 -4.05 -7.70 4.86
C TRP A 97 -3.98 -9.23 4.95
N SER A 98 -2.77 -9.74 5.17
CA SER A 98 -2.50 -11.15 5.44
C SER A 98 -1.99 -11.29 6.88
N ARG A 99 -2.58 -12.23 7.64
CA ARG A 99 -2.21 -12.56 9.02
C ARG A 99 -1.13 -13.62 9.03
#